data_AF-A0A5N5KWV1-F1
#
_entry.id   AF-A0A5N5KWV1-F1
#
_cell.length_a   1.000
_cell.length_b   1.000
_cell.length_c   1.000
_cell.angle_alpha   90.00
_cell.angle_beta   90.00
_cell.angle_gamma   90.00
#
_symmetry.space_group_name_H-M   'P 1'
#
loop_
_entity.id
_entity.type
_entity.pdbx_description
1 polymer ?
#
loop_
_entity_poly.entity_id
_entity_poly.type
_entity_poly.pdbx_seq_one_letter_code
_entity_poly.pdbx_strand_id
1 'polypeptide(L)' 'MVKFLKTNKVVIILQGKYTGHKAMIVRSFDDGTHDSAYRNCLVAGIKKYPSKVNPAVSGNETIEEEIVAVTIVVTDILF' A
#
# COMPACT_ATOMS: atom_id res chain seq x y z
N MET A 1 -25.52 -1.41 -4.05
CA MET A 1 -24.17 -0.83 -4.11
C MET A 1 -23.20 -1.83 -3.50
N VAL A 2 -22.18 -2.29 -4.22
CA VAL A 2 -21.25 -3.33 -3.71
C VAL A 2 -20.04 -2.67 -3.06
N LYS A 3 -19.62 -3.16 -1.89
CA LYS A 3 -18.47 -2.64 -1.14
C LYS A 3 -17.17 -2.89 -1.92
N PHE A 4 -16.49 -1.81 -2.32
CA PHE A 4 -15.27 -1.88 -3.13
C PHE A 4 -14.02 -2.15 -2.28
N LEU A 5 -13.98 -1.61 -1.07
CA LEU A 5 -12.91 -1.82 -0.10
C LEU A 5 -13.03 -3.23 0.51
N LYS A 6 -12.39 -4.19 -0.15
CA LYS A 6 -12.24 -5.57 0.32
C LYS A 6 -10.77 -5.90 0.41
N THR A 7 -10.43 -6.83 1.29
CA THR A 7 -9.10 -7.43 1.37
C THR A 7 -8.66 -7.99 0.01
N ASN A 8 -7.35 -7.97 -0.25
CA ASN A 8 -6.71 -8.43 -1.49
C ASN A 8 -7.03 -7.58 -2.73
N LYS A 9 -7.53 -6.36 -2.55
CA LYS A 9 -7.60 -5.36 -3.61
C LYS A 9 -6.33 -4.53 -3.63
N VAL A 10 -5.86 -4.26 -4.85
CA VAL A 10 -4.69 -3.40 -5.09
C VAL A 10 -5.16 -1.95 -5.14
N VAL A 11 -4.43 -1.09 -4.46
CA VAL A 11 -4.68 0.34 -4.33
C VAL A 11 -3.38 1.12 -4.56
N ILE A 12 -3.51 2.40 -4.89
CA ILE A 12 -2.39 3.35 -4.96
C ILE A 12 -2.56 4.35 -3.83
N ILE A 13 -1.47 4.65 -3.15
CA ILE A 13 -1.45 5.66 -2.10
C ILE A 13 -1.39 7.04 -2.75
N LEU A 14 -2.38 7.89 -2.46
CA LEU A 14 -2.47 9.21 -3.08
C LEU A 14 -1.64 10.27 -2.34
N GLN A 15 -1.63 10.25 -1.00
CA GLN A 15 -1.00 11.27 -0.17
C GLN A 15 -0.12 10.68 0.93
N GLY A 16 0.78 11.50 1.49
CA GLY A 16 1.72 11.12 2.55
C GLY A 16 3.06 10.56 2.04
N LYS A 17 3.86 10.01 2.95
CA LYS A 17 5.25 9.56 2.67
C LYS A 17 5.39 8.53 1.55
N TYR A 18 4.37 7.70 1.37
CA TYR A 18 4.36 6.60 0.40
C TYR A 18 3.47 6.89 -0.82
N THR A 19 3.20 8.16 -1.12
CA THR A 19 2.47 8.58 -2.33
C THR A 19 3.06 7.95 -3.60
N GLY A 20 2.20 7.54 -4.53
CA GLY A 20 2.58 6.88 -5.79
C GLY A 20 2.99 5.40 -5.63
N HIS A 21 3.01 4.86 -4.40
CA HIS A 21 3.33 3.46 -4.19
C HIS A 21 2.08 2.58 -4.34
N LYS A 22 2.26 1.43 -5.00
CA LYS A 22 1.26 0.38 -5.14
C LYS A 22 1.24 -0.46 -3.88
N ALA A 23 0.05 -0.81 -3.45
CA ALA A 23 -0.13 -1.56 -2.23
C ALA A 23 -1.41 -2.40 -2.26
N MET A 24 -1.53 -3.33 -1.32
CA MET A 24 -2.68 -4.24 -1.19
C MET A 24 -3.37 -4.01 0.15
N ILE A 25 -4.71 -4.02 0.14
CA ILE A 25 -5.50 -3.96 1.37
C ILE A 25 -5.39 -5.30 2.10
N VAL A 26 -4.85 -5.27 3.32
CA VAL A 26 -4.77 -6.42 4.23
C VAL A 26 -6.04 -6.49 5.08
N ARG A 27 -6.48 -5.35 5.61
CA ARG A 27 -7.67 -5.25 6.46
C ARG A 27 -8.39 -3.94 6.22
N SER A 28 -9.71 -4.01 6.04
CA SER A 28 -10.58 -2.83 5.99
C SER A 28 -11.28 -2.62 7.32
N PHE A 29 -11.40 -1.36 7.74
CA PHE A 29 -12.18 -0.95 8.91
C PHE A 29 -13.23 0.08 8.48
N ASP A 30 -14.47 -0.38 8.40
CA ASP A 30 -15.56 0.41 7.81
C ASP A 30 -16.39 1.17 8.84
N ASP A 31 -16.30 0.78 10.10
CA ASP A 31 -17.04 1.39 11.20
C ASP A 31 -16.12 2.26 12.10
N GLY A 32 -14.86 2.44 11.68
CA GLY A 32 -13.83 3.13 12.46
C GLY A 32 -13.20 2.24 13.53
N THR A 33 -12.02 2.63 13.99
CA THR A 33 -11.33 2.00 15.14
C THR A 33 -11.29 3.00 16.29
N HIS A 34 -11.05 2.55 17.52
CA HIS A 34 -10.94 3.46 18.68
C HIS A 34 -9.90 4.58 18.45
N ASP A 35 -8.81 4.29 17.73
CA ASP A 35 -7.77 5.27 17.39
C ASP A 35 -8.11 6.17 16.20
N SER A 36 -9.19 5.88 15.46
CA SER A 36 -9.58 6.65 14.27
C SER A 36 -11.07 6.51 14.02
N ALA A 37 -11.81 7.58 14.30
CA ALA A 37 -13.26 7.66 14.11
C ALA A 37 -13.70 7.67 12.62
N TYR A 38 -12.75 7.71 11.69
CA TYR A 38 -12.99 7.66 10.24
C TYR A 38 -12.67 6.26 9.69
N ARG A 39 -13.21 5.95 8.51
CA ARG A 39 -12.88 4.71 7.80
C ARG A 39 -11.39 4.68 7.48
N ASN A 40 -10.75 3.56 7.78
CA ASN A 40 -9.34 3.38 7.45
C ASN A 40 -9.10 1.95 6.92
N CYS A 41 -7.98 1.77 6.26
CA CYS A 41 -7.55 0.48 5.75
C CYS A 41 -6.09 0.26 6.13
N LEU A 42 -5.78 -0.95 6.60
CA LEU A 42 -4.40 -1.41 6.72
C LEU A 42 -3.96 -1.93 5.36
N VAL A 43 -2.86 -1.38 4.88
CA VAL A 43 -2.36 -1.60 3.53
C VAL A 43 -0.90 -2.01 3.60
N ALA A 44 -0.53 -3.06 2.86
CA ALA A 44 0.85 -3.51 2.70
C ALA A 44 1.33 -3.16 1.30
N GLY A 45 2.37 -2.35 1.20
CA GLY A 45 2.95 -1.89 -0.05
C GLY A 45 4.44 -2.12 -0.11
N ILE A 46 5.02 -1.80 -1.26
CA ILE A 46 6.46 -1.85 -1.48
C ILE A 46 6.96 -0.40 -1.38
N LYS A 47 8.03 -0.15 -0.60
CA LYS A 47 8.64 1.18 -0.50
C LYS A 47 9.73 1.42 -1.53
N LYS A 48 10.54 0.41 -1.84
CA LYS A 48 11.53 0.49 -2.91
C LYS A 48 11.14 -0.51 -4.00
N TYR A 49 10.75 0.02 -5.15
CA TYR A 49 10.43 -0.83 -6.28
C TYR A 49 11.67 -1.55 -6.80
N PRO A 50 11.51 -2.79 -7.29
CA PRO A 50 12.60 -3.51 -7.92
C PRO A 50 13.09 -2.72 -9.14
N SER A 51 14.39 -2.44 -9.16
CA SER A 51 15.06 -1.86 -10.32
C SER A 51 15.22 -2.90 -11.42
N LYS A 52 15.29 -2.46 -12.67
CA LYS A 52 15.58 -3.35 -13.80
C LYS A 52 16.94 -4.02 -13.58
N VAL A 53 16.96 -5.35 -13.61
CA VAL A 53 18.19 -6.13 -13.54
C VAL A 53 18.96 -5.96 -14.86
N ASN A 54 20.15 -5.38 -14.80
CA ASN A 54 21.04 -5.27 -15.95
C ASN A 54 21.94 -6.52 -16.01
N PRO A 55 21.98 -7.25 -17.14
CA PRO A 55 22.75 -8.49 -17.26
C PRO A 55 24.27 -8.30 -17.14
N ALA A 56 24.76 -7.05 -17.26
CA ALA A 56 26.17 -6.70 -17.10
C ALA A 56 26.61 -6.59 -15.62
N VAL A 57 25.67 -6.54 -14.67
CA VAL A 57 25.98 -6.56 -13.24
C VAL A 57 26.13 -8.02 -12.83
N SER A 58 27.35 -8.55 -12.98
CA SER A 58 27.74 -9.89 -12.52
C SER A 58 28.02 -9.84 -11.02
N GLY A 59 26.96 -9.80 -10.22
CA GLY A 59 27.07 -9.79 -8.77
C GLY A 59 25.69 -9.98 -8.17
N ASN A 60 25.60 -10.80 -7.13
CA ASN A 60 24.39 -11.03 -6.35
C ASN A 60 24.01 -9.78 -5.54
N GLU A 61 23.84 -8.64 -6.21
CA GLU A 61 23.25 -7.44 -5.64
C GLU A 61 21.75 -7.70 -5.56
N THR A 62 21.34 -8.42 -4.52
CA THR A 62 19.92 -8.60 -4.19
C THR A 62 19.31 -7.22 -4.02
N ILE A 63 18.41 -6.88 -4.93
CA ILE A 63 17.61 -5.68 -4.84
C ILE A 63 16.61 -5.93 -3.71
N GLU A 64 16.94 -5.46 -2.52
CA GLU A 64 16.09 -5.65 -1.34
C GLU A 64 14.78 -4.90 -1.53
N GLU A 65 13.67 -5.65 -1.55
CA GLU A 65 12.33 -5.10 -1.49
C GLU A 65 11.98 -4.80 -0.04
N GLU A 66 11.80 -3.53 0.27
CA GLU A 66 11.32 -3.13 1.60
C GLU A 66 9.79 -3.13 1.59
N ILE A 67 9.19 -4.17 2.17
CA ILE A 67 7.74 -4.24 2.39
C ILE A 67 7.39 -3.29 3.53
N VAL A 68 6.41 -2.42 3.30
CA VAL A 68 5.94 -1.46 4.30
C VAL A 68 4.46 -1.65 4.55
N ALA A 69 4.11 -1.85 5.82
CA ALA A 69 2.74 -1.76 6.30
C ALA A 69 2.43 -0.31 6.68
N VAL A 70 1.41 0.26 6.03
CA VAL A 70 0.94 1.62 6.28
C VAL A 70 -0.56 1.57 6.58
N THR A 71 -0.96 2.25 7.66
CA THR A 71 -2.37 2.52 7.90
C THR A 71 -2.75 3.75 7.09
N ILE A 72 -3.63 3.57 6.11
CA ILE A 72 -4.14 4.67 5.29
C ILE A 72 -5.46 5.12 5.88
N VAL A 73 -5.51 6.39 6.24
CA VAL A 73 -6.73 7.14 6.52
C VAL A 73 -7.51 7.22 5.21
N VAL A 74 -8.69 6.60 5.14
CA VAL A 74 -9.56 6.71 3.96
C VAL A 74 -10.26 8.06 4.04
N THR A 75 -9.50 9.15 3.93
CA THR A 75 -10.07 10.47 3.67
C THR A 75 -10.38 10.66 2.20
N ASP A 76 -9.66 10.00 1.29
CA ASP A 76 -9.77 10.31 -0.15
C ASP A 76 -9.66 9.05 -1.04
N ILE A 77 -10.65 8.16 -0.96
CA ILE A 77 -11.00 7.31 -2.13
C ILE A 77 -12.18 8.01 -2.81
N LEU A 78 -11.92 9.20 -3.35
CA LEU A 78 -12.77 9.74 -4.41
C LEU A 78 -12.34 8.98 -5.69
N PHE A 79 -13.30 8.33 -6.33
CA PHE A 79 -13.15 7.88 -7.72
C PHE A 79 -12.98 9.10 -8.63
#